data_AF-A0A522QZL0-F1
#
_entry.id   AF-A0A522QZL0-F1
#
_cell.length_a   1.000
_cell.length_b   1.000
_cell.length_c   1.000
_cell.angle_alpha   90.00
_cell.angle_beta   90.00
_cell.angle_gamma   90.00
#
_symmetry.space_group_name_H-M   'P 1'
#
loop_
_entity.id
_entity.type
_entity.pdbx_description
1 polymer ?
#
loop_
_entity_poly.entity_id
_entity_poly.type
_entity_poly.pdbx_seq_one_letter_code
_entity_poly.pdbx_strand_id
1 'polypeptide(L)'
;MKKIFFCAAFFFLITGFKKDKHGDKIQITDVARPATSSHNSFYVSNKAPLQPSSFVKLPIGSIQPGGWVLACLEREKNGETGHLAQISAFLEQKDNAWLNPDGRGIHGWEEMPYWLRGYADMGYMLK
;
A
#
# COMPACT_ATOMS: atom_id res chain seq x y z
N MET A 1 -21.47 48.69 -52.74
CA MET A 1 -20.23 47.90 -52.50
C MET A 1 -20.04 47.79 -50.98
N LYS A 2 -20.62 46.76 -50.35
CA LYS A 2 -19.95 45.49 -50.00
C LYS A 2 -18.85 45.61 -48.92
N LYS A 3 -19.03 46.40 -47.87
CA LYS A 3 -18.24 46.25 -46.62
C LYS A 3 -19.14 46.70 -45.48
N ILE A 4 -19.43 45.82 -44.51
CA ILE A 4 -19.89 46.08 -43.11
C ILE A 4 -20.68 44.89 -42.52
N PHE A 5 -21.12 43.91 -43.30
CA PHE A 5 -21.92 42.79 -42.74
C PHE A 5 -21.16 41.51 -42.33
N PHE A 6 -19.82 41.49 -42.33
CA PHE A 6 -19.06 40.24 -42.18
C PHE A 6 -18.38 39.98 -40.82
N CYS A 7 -18.66 40.76 -39.77
CA CYS A 7 -18.02 40.54 -38.46
C CYS A 7 -18.94 40.07 -37.33
N ALA A 8 -20.27 40.05 -37.51
CA ALA A 8 -21.16 39.63 -36.43
C ALA A 8 -21.41 38.11 -36.38
N ALA A 9 -21.11 37.36 -37.45
CA ALA A 9 -21.38 35.92 -37.53
C ALA A 9 -20.26 35.02 -36.98
N PHE A 10 -19.06 35.57 -36.74
CA PHE A 10 -17.92 34.76 -36.26
C PHE A 10 -17.70 34.82 -34.74
N PHE A 11 -18.45 35.64 -34.02
CA PHE A 11 -18.32 35.75 -32.55
C PHE A 11 -19.33 34.90 -31.76
N PHE A 12 -20.20 34.16 -32.44
CA PHE A 12 -21.22 33.31 -31.81
C PHE A 12 -20.89 31.81 -31.82
N LEU A 13 -19.66 31.43 -32.21
CA LEU A 13 -19.25 30.01 -32.28
C LEU A 13 -18.34 29.54 -31.13
N ILE A 14 -17.99 30.38 -30.15
CA ILE A 14 -17.03 30.02 -29.08
C ILE A 14 -17.63 30.10 -27.65
N THR A 15 -18.93 30.33 -27.49
CA THR A 15 -19.56 30.41 -26.13
C THR A 15 -20.44 29.22 -25.78
N GLY A 16 -20.37 28.14 -26.56
CA GLY A 16 -21.04 26.88 -26.26
C GLY A 16 -20.36 26.04 -25.17
N PHE A 17 -19.94 26.63 -24.04
CA PHE A 17 -19.70 25.83 -22.84
C PHE A 17 -21.07 25.35 -22.33
N LYS A 18 -21.48 24.16 -22.75
CA LYS A 18 -22.45 23.39 -21.96
C LYS A 18 -21.81 23.23 -20.59
N LYS A 19 -22.37 23.90 -19.59
CA LYS A 19 -22.14 23.54 -18.20
C LYS A 19 -22.70 22.13 -18.06
N ASP A 20 -21.83 21.13 -18.09
CA ASP A 20 -22.21 19.76 -17.82
C ASP A 20 -22.89 19.77 -16.44
N LYS A 21 -24.22 19.64 -16.44
CA LYS A 21 -25.03 19.50 -15.23
C LYS A 21 -24.90 18.09 -14.65
N HIS A 22 -23.74 17.46 -14.83
CA HIS A 22 -23.40 16.22 -14.16
C HIS A 22 -22.63 16.55 -12.88
N GLY A 23 -23.24 17.41 -12.05
CA GLY A 23 -22.97 17.37 -10.63
C GLY A 23 -23.77 16.20 -10.10
N ASP A 24 -23.26 14.98 -10.28
CA ASP A 24 -23.76 13.85 -9.51
C ASP A 24 -23.81 14.31 -8.06
N LYS A 25 -25.01 14.31 -7.48
CA LYS A 25 -25.20 14.67 -6.08
C LYS A 25 -24.46 13.61 -5.27
N ILE A 26 -23.24 13.93 -4.85
CA ILE A 26 -22.47 13.10 -3.93
C ILE A 26 -23.29 13.03 -2.65
N GLN A 27 -23.93 11.88 -2.41
CA GLN A 27 -24.61 11.58 -1.17
C GLN A 27 -23.56 11.16 -0.15
N ILE A 28 -23.31 12.03 0.84
CA ILE A 28 -22.41 11.73 1.96
C ILE A 28 -23.28 11.17 3.07
N THR A 29 -22.95 9.96 3.53
CA THR A 29 -23.65 9.31 4.65
C THR A 29 -22.63 8.78 5.62
N ASP A 30 -22.91 8.91 6.91
CA ASP A 30 -22.10 8.31 7.96
C ASP A 30 -22.48 6.84 8.10
N VAL A 31 -21.47 5.98 8.16
CA VAL A 31 -21.63 4.56 8.47
C VAL A 31 -20.81 4.23 9.69
N ALA A 32 -21.39 3.48 10.64
CA ALA A 32 -20.67 3.08 11.84
C ALA A 32 -19.49 2.13 11.53
N ARG A 33 -19.63 1.28 10.50
CA ARG A 33 -18.60 0.34 10.04
C ARG A 33 -18.91 -0.15 8.61
N PRO A 34 -17.90 -0.45 7.76
CA PRO A 34 -18.14 -1.08 6.47
C PRO A 34 -18.78 -2.45 6.62
N ALA A 35 -19.76 -2.74 5.76
CA ALA A 35 -20.48 -4.01 5.76
C ALA A 35 -19.55 -5.20 5.49
N THR A 36 -19.85 -6.33 6.14
CA THR A 36 -19.14 -7.62 5.97
C THR A 36 -20.02 -8.67 5.30
N SER A 37 -21.20 -8.28 4.81
CA SER A 37 -22.15 -9.17 4.14
C SER A 37 -21.70 -9.61 2.74
N SER A 38 -20.77 -8.87 2.13
CA SER A 38 -20.15 -9.22 0.86
C SER A 38 -18.70 -9.66 1.05
N HIS A 39 -18.25 -10.57 0.19
CA HIS A 39 -16.88 -11.05 0.18
C HIS A 39 -16.01 -10.18 -0.73
N ASN A 40 -14.79 -9.86 -0.31
CA ASN A 40 -13.83 -9.17 -1.17
C ASN A 40 -13.38 -10.10 -2.32
N SER A 41 -13.55 -9.67 -3.57
CA SER A 41 -13.17 -10.44 -4.76
C SER A 41 -11.76 -10.15 -5.28
N PHE A 42 -11.08 -9.13 -4.75
CA PHE A 42 -9.78 -8.66 -5.23
C PHE A 42 -8.60 -9.19 -4.40
N TYR A 43 -8.79 -9.39 -3.09
CA TYR A 43 -7.73 -9.76 -2.15
C TYR A 43 -8.14 -10.91 -1.23
N VAL A 44 -7.12 -11.62 -0.73
CA VAL A 44 -7.32 -12.74 0.20
C VAL A 44 -8.01 -12.25 1.47
N SER A 45 -9.14 -12.89 1.79
CA SER A 45 -9.96 -12.60 2.96
C SER A 45 -9.96 -13.79 3.93
N ASN A 46 -10.55 -13.59 5.10
CA ASN A 46 -10.74 -14.65 6.08
C ASN A 46 -11.54 -15.81 5.46
N LYS A 47 -11.01 -17.03 5.57
CA LYS A 47 -11.67 -18.25 5.09
C LYS A 47 -12.70 -18.71 6.11
N ALA A 48 -13.81 -19.30 5.66
CA ALA A 48 -14.74 -19.97 6.56
C ALA A 48 -14.00 -21.03 7.40
N PRO A 49 -14.32 -21.17 8.71
CA PRO A 49 -15.42 -20.57 9.45
C PRO A 49 -15.08 -19.24 10.16
N LEU A 50 -13.97 -18.58 9.83
CA LEU A 50 -13.56 -17.33 10.47
C LEU A 50 -14.53 -16.18 10.14
N GLN A 51 -14.72 -15.29 11.11
CA GLN A 51 -15.56 -14.10 10.95
C GLN A 51 -15.02 -13.19 9.84
N PRO A 52 -15.87 -12.62 8.97
CA PRO A 52 -15.42 -11.70 7.92
C PRO A 52 -14.89 -10.38 8.50
N SER A 53 -13.84 -9.84 7.89
CA SER A 53 -13.26 -8.55 8.25
C SER A 53 -13.83 -7.42 7.39
N SER A 54 -14.06 -6.25 7.97
CA SER A 54 -14.52 -5.06 7.20
C SER A 54 -13.43 -4.47 6.30
N PHE A 55 -12.18 -4.69 6.66
CA PHE A 55 -11.02 -4.33 5.86
C PHE A 55 -10.10 -5.53 5.74
N VAL A 56 -9.39 -5.64 4.63
CA VAL A 56 -8.39 -6.69 4.40
C VAL A 56 -7.05 -6.05 4.13
N LYS A 57 -5.98 -6.75 4.54
CA LYS A 57 -4.61 -6.29 4.26
C LYS A 57 -4.37 -6.34 2.75
N LEU A 58 -3.83 -5.26 2.21
CA LEU A 58 -3.37 -5.23 0.83
C LEU A 58 -2.16 -6.17 0.64
N PRO A 59 -2.08 -6.89 -0.49
CA PRO A 59 -0.93 -7.73 -0.78
C PRO A 59 0.37 -6.92 -0.75
N ILE A 60 1.43 -7.53 -0.22
CA ILE A 60 2.76 -6.92 -0.25
C ILE A 60 3.13 -6.60 -1.71
N GLY A 61 3.47 -5.33 -1.98
CA GLY A 61 3.83 -4.83 -3.31
C GLY A 61 2.67 -4.29 -4.13
N SER A 62 1.42 -4.37 -3.65
CA SER A 62 0.29 -3.71 -4.34
C SER A 62 0.35 -2.18 -4.26
N ILE A 63 1.17 -1.65 -3.35
CA ILE A 63 1.51 -0.24 -3.26
C ILE A 63 3.02 -0.14 -3.45
N GLN A 64 3.45 0.80 -4.28
CA GLN A 64 4.87 1.09 -4.48
C GLN A 64 5.25 2.34 -3.69
N PRO A 65 6.34 2.31 -2.90
CA PRO A 65 6.80 3.49 -2.18
C PRO A 65 7.29 4.55 -3.17
N GLY A 66 7.05 5.82 -2.84
CA GLY A 66 7.56 6.96 -3.60
C GLY A 66 7.98 8.10 -2.68
N GLY A 67 8.62 9.12 -3.26
CA GLY A 67 9.01 10.34 -2.56
C GLY A 67 9.78 10.06 -1.27
N TRP A 68 9.33 10.68 -0.16
CA TRP A 68 9.97 10.55 1.15
C TRP A 68 9.99 9.11 1.68
N VAL A 69 8.92 8.34 1.50
CA VAL A 69 8.84 6.95 2.00
C VAL A 69 9.88 6.06 1.30
N LEU A 70 10.02 6.18 -0.02
CA LEU A 70 11.06 5.45 -0.77
C LEU A 70 12.45 5.81 -0.25
N ALA A 71 12.71 7.11 -0.06
CA ALA A 71 13.99 7.60 0.42
C ALA A 71 14.34 7.12 1.85
N CYS A 72 13.34 6.92 2.71
CA CYS A 72 13.52 6.31 4.03
C CYS A 72 13.85 4.81 3.93
N LEU A 73 13.07 4.06 3.14
CA LEU A 73 13.30 2.63 2.93
C LEU A 73 14.69 2.35 2.34
N GLU A 74 15.14 3.15 1.37
CA GLU A 74 16.49 3.03 0.80
C GLU A 74 17.58 3.30 1.86
N ARG A 75 17.37 4.26 2.76
CA ARG A 75 18.31 4.54 3.86
C ARG A 75 18.34 3.42 4.88
N GLU A 76 17.19 2.87 5.26
CA GLU A 76 17.12 1.71 6.14
C GLU A 76 17.84 0.51 5.54
N LYS A 77 17.57 0.21 4.26
CA LYS A 77 18.24 -0.87 3.52
C LYS A 77 19.75 -0.68 3.44
N ASN A 78 20.23 0.55 3.24
CA ASN A 78 21.66 0.84 3.14
C ASN A 78 22.33 1.10 4.49
N GLY A 79 21.56 1.26 5.57
CA GLY A 79 22.02 1.57 6.92
C GLY A 79 22.06 0.34 7.83
N GLU A 80 22.00 0.56 9.15
CA GLU A 80 22.08 -0.52 10.15
C GLU A 80 21.04 -1.61 9.92
N THR A 81 19.80 -1.23 9.59
CA THR A 81 18.72 -2.19 9.34
C THR A 81 19.10 -3.20 8.27
N GLY A 82 19.65 -2.81 7.12
CA GLY A 82 20.09 -3.77 6.10
C GLY A 82 21.31 -4.61 6.48
N HIS A 83 22.03 -4.24 7.53
CA HIS A 83 23.25 -4.92 8.00
C HIS A 83 23.05 -5.65 9.34
N LEU A 84 21.85 -5.68 9.94
CA LEU A 84 21.65 -6.31 11.28
C LEU A 84 22.10 -7.77 11.32
N ALA A 85 21.98 -8.53 10.23
CA ALA A 85 22.47 -9.90 10.19
C ALA A 85 23.98 -10.03 10.47
N GLN A 86 24.76 -8.98 10.28
CA GLN A 86 26.20 -8.94 10.54
C GLN A 86 26.55 -8.35 11.90
N ILE A 87 25.68 -7.48 12.45
CA ILE A 87 26.01 -6.69 13.66
C ILE A 87 25.16 -7.04 14.89
N SER A 88 24.01 -7.68 14.72
CA SER A 88 23.06 -7.94 15.81
C SER A 88 23.32 -9.28 16.46
N ALA A 89 23.57 -9.28 17.77
CA ALA A 89 23.67 -10.50 18.58
C ALA A 89 22.34 -11.29 18.63
N PHE A 90 21.21 -10.65 18.30
CA PHE A 90 19.89 -11.30 18.23
C PHE A 90 19.67 -12.06 16.92
N LEU A 91 20.48 -11.77 15.89
CA LEU A 91 20.45 -12.44 14.59
C LEU A 91 21.60 -13.43 14.40
N GLU A 92 22.30 -13.77 15.49
CA GLU A 92 23.26 -14.86 15.48
C GLU A 92 22.56 -16.15 15.05
N GLN A 93 23.07 -16.76 13.98
CA GLN A 93 22.51 -17.97 13.38
C GLN A 93 23.04 -19.22 14.07
N LYS A 94 24.27 -19.16 14.57
CA LYS A 94 24.86 -20.26 15.32
C LYS A 94 24.11 -20.45 16.64
N ASP A 95 23.76 -21.69 16.96
CA ASP A 95 23.07 -22.04 18.21
C ASP A 95 21.76 -21.26 18.45
N ASN A 96 21.04 -20.95 17.36
CA ASN A 96 19.75 -20.29 17.38
C ASN A 96 18.59 -21.29 17.44
N ALA A 97 17.73 -21.16 18.45
CA ALA A 97 16.63 -22.08 18.69
C ALA A 97 15.58 -22.09 17.56
N TRP A 98 15.42 -21.02 16.78
CA TRP A 98 14.47 -21.01 15.65
C TRP A 98 15.02 -21.72 14.41
N LEU A 99 16.34 -21.68 14.18
CA LEU A 99 16.98 -22.40 13.07
C LEU A 99 17.18 -23.88 13.39
N ASN A 100 17.22 -24.24 14.67
CA ASN A 100 17.41 -25.61 15.11
C ASN A 100 16.07 -26.39 15.03
N PRO A 101 16.01 -27.52 14.30
CA PRO A 101 14.78 -28.34 14.21
C PRO A 101 14.24 -28.81 15.57
N ASP A 102 15.10 -28.97 16.58
CA ASP A 102 14.71 -29.38 17.93
C ASP A 102 14.30 -28.19 18.83
N GLY A 103 14.34 -26.96 18.32
CA GLY A 103 14.02 -25.77 19.11
C GLY A 103 15.06 -25.39 20.17
N ARG A 104 16.30 -25.90 20.04
CA ARG A 104 17.37 -25.74 21.06
C ARG A 104 18.43 -24.76 20.61
N GLY A 105 18.92 -23.96 21.55
CA GLY A 105 19.95 -22.95 21.30
C GLY A 105 20.18 -22.05 22.52
N ILE A 106 21.29 -21.33 22.53
CA ILE A 106 21.54 -20.28 23.53
C ILE A 106 20.85 -18.97 23.14
N HIS A 107 20.59 -18.79 21.83
CA HIS A 107 19.81 -17.68 21.31
C HIS A 107 18.34 -18.10 21.19
N GLY A 108 17.45 -17.25 21.70
CA GLY A 108 16.01 -17.49 21.74
C GLY A 108 15.37 -17.57 20.35
N TRP A 109 14.18 -18.17 20.29
CA TRP A 109 13.47 -18.44 19.03
C TRP A 109 12.71 -17.22 18.48
N GLU A 110 12.45 -16.21 19.31
CA GLU A 110 11.51 -15.11 19.00
C GLU A 110 12.11 -14.02 18.12
N GLU A 111 13.37 -13.65 18.38
CA GLU A 111 13.96 -12.44 17.82
C GLU A 111 14.11 -12.52 16.30
N MET A 112 14.73 -13.58 15.80
CA MET A 112 15.00 -13.71 14.37
C MET A 112 13.75 -13.66 13.49
N PRO A 113 12.63 -14.39 13.74
CA PRO A 113 11.44 -14.25 12.91
C PRO A 113 10.79 -12.87 12.98
N TYR A 114 10.96 -12.11 14.07
CA TYR A 114 10.47 -10.73 14.15
C TYR A 114 11.23 -9.81 13.19
N TRP A 115 12.56 -9.91 13.17
CA TRP A 115 13.39 -9.16 12.22
C TRP A 115 13.16 -9.61 10.78
N LEU A 116 13.02 -10.92 10.55
CA LEU A 116 12.77 -11.48 9.22
C LEU A 116 11.48 -10.94 8.61
N ARG A 117 10.44 -10.71 9.42
CA ARG A 117 9.19 -10.07 8.95
C ARG A 117 9.45 -8.68 8.37
N GLY A 118 10.22 -7.85 9.06
CA GLY A 118 10.58 -6.50 8.58
C GLY A 118 11.45 -6.54 7.33
N TYR A 119 12.45 -7.43 7.32
CA TYR A 119 13.34 -7.65 6.17
C TYR A 119 12.60 -8.10 4.93
N ALA A 120 11.69 -9.05 5.07
CA ALA A 120 10.89 -9.56 3.96
C ALA A 120 10.06 -8.43 3.34
N ASP A 121 9.33 -7.67 4.17
CA ASP A 121 8.50 -6.56 3.69
C ASP A 121 9.36 -5.51 2.94
N MET A 122 10.48 -5.08 3.52
CA MET A 122 11.40 -4.12 2.88
C MET A 122 11.99 -4.66 1.57
N GLY A 123 12.41 -5.93 1.55
CA GLY A 123 12.95 -6.59 0.36
C GLY A 123 11.93 -6.70 -0.77
N TYR A 124 10.66 -6.98 -0.46
CA TYR A 124 9.58 -6.98 -1.45
C TYR A 124 9.21 -5.58 -1.96
N MET A 125 9.45 -4.53 -1.16
CA MET A 125 9.16 -3.13 -1.53
C MET A 125 10.25 -2.48 -2.40
N LEU A 126 11.53 -2.82 -2.20
CA LEU A 126 12.68 -2.13 -2.81
C LEU A 126 13.35 -2.90 -3.98
N LYS A 127 12.55 -3.66 -4.77
CA LYS A 127 13.05 -4.51 -5.87
C LYS A 127 14.02 -3.80 -6.83
#